data_AF-A0A8H6M0S2-F1
#
_entry.id   AF-A0A8H6M0S2-F1
#
_cell.length_a   1.000
_cell.length_b   1.000
_cell.length_c   1.000
_cell.angle_alpha   90.00
_cell.angle_beta   90.00
_cell.angle_gamma   90.00
#
_symmetry.space_group_name_H-M   'P 1'
#
loop_
_entity.id
_entity.type
_entity.pdbx_description
1 polymer ?
#
loop_
_entity_poly.entity_id
_entity_poly.type
_entity_poly.pdbx_seq_one_letter_code
_entity_poly.pdbx_strand_id
1 'polypeptide(L)' 'DVDALVDSGAKNSYMHTDFIKANKLQPSVLAYHISIYNADGSLNAARSITHFVNSILRVRGHTETI' A
#
# COMPACT_ATOMS: atom_id res chain seq x y z
N ASP A 1 -7.74 4.50 14.57
CA ASP A 1 -6.30 4.16 14.57
C ASP A 1 -6.08 2.81 13.94
N VAL A 2 -4.92 2.63 13.30
CA VAL A 2 -4.60 1.45 12.49
C VAL A 2 -3.15 1.08 12.75
N ASP A 3 -2.84 -0.22 12.74
CA ASP A 3 -1.47 -0.68 12.85
C ASP A 3 -0.80 -0.64 11.47
N ALA A 4 0.39 -0.06 11.41
CA ALA A 4 1.18 0.07 10.20
C ALA A 4 2.66 -0.26 10.49
N LEU A 5 3.34 -0.83 9.50
CA LEU A 5 4.77 -1.11 9.57
C LEU A 5 5.56 0.06 8.98
N VAL A 6 6.55 0.56 9.73
CA VAL A 6 7.56 1.48 9.19
C VAL A 6 8.70 0.64 8.63
N ASP A 7 8.84 0.63 7.31
CA ASP A 7 9.80 -0.20 6.58
C ASP A 7 10.68 0.66 5.68
N SER A 8 11.97 0.79 6.02
CA SER A 8 12.95 1.53 5.21
C SER A 8 13.42 0.79 3.96
N GLY A 9 13.10 -0.50 3.83
CA GLY A 9 13.31 -1.29 2.61
C GLY A 9 12.19 -1.13 1.59
N ALA A 10 11.04 -0.59 1.99
CA ALA A 10 9.93 -0.31 1.11
C ALA A 10 10.17 0.99 0.31
N LYS A 11 10.09 0.91 -1.02
CA LYS A 11 10.27 2.08 -1.89
C LYS A 11 9.14 3.10 -1.77
N ASN A 12 7.93 2.63 -1.47
CA ASN A 12 6.70 3.43 -1.35
C ASN A 12 5.86 2.89 -0.19
N SER A 13 4.73 3.55 0.07
CA SER A 13 3.69 3.06 0.98
C SER A 13 2.79 2.03 0.29
N TYR A 14 2.41 0.98 1.03
CA TYR A 14 1.55 -0.10 0.53
C TYR A 14 0.39 -0.36 1.49
N MET A 15 -0.79 -0.65 0.96
CA MET A 15 -1.99 -0.95 1.75
C MET A 15 -2.59 -2.29 1.36
N HIS A 16 -3.00 -3.09 2.34
CA HIS A 16 -3.67 -4.35 2.11
C HIS A 16 -5.06 -4.13 1.49
N THR A 17 -5.47 -4.96 0.53
CA THR A 17 -6.76 -4.79 -0.18
C THR A 17 -7.96 -4.84 0.76
N ASP A 18 -7.91 -5.65 1.82
CA ASP A 18 -9.03 -5.72 2.78
C ASP A 18 -9.15 -4.45 3.61
N PHE A 19 -8.03 -3.76 3.88
CA PHE A 19 -8.06 -2.45 4.54
C PHE A 19 -8.77 -1.41 3.67
N ILE A 20 -8.47 -1.39 2.36
CA ILE A 20 -9.14 -0.52 1.38
C ILE A 20 -10.65 -0.77 1.38
N LYS A 21 -11.07 -2.04 1.32
CA LYS A 21 -12.49 -2.43 1.31
C LYS A 21 -13.21 -2.06 2.61
N ALA A 22 -12.63 -2.39 3.75
CA ALA A 22 -13.22 -2.14 5.06
C ALA A 22 -13.45 -0.64 5.30
N ASN A 23 -12.53 0.20 4.81
CA ASN A 23 -12.60 1.66 4.96
C ASN A 23 -13.28 2.37 3.78
N LYS A 24 -13.83 1.62 2.81
CA LYS A 24 -14.53 2.14 1.63
C LYS A 24 -13.73 3.19 0.86
N LEU A 25 -12.41 3.01 0.80
CA LEU A 25 -11.53 3.87 0.01
C LEU A 25 -11.79 3.62 -1.47
N GLN A 26 -11.61 4.66 -2.29
CA GLN A 26 -11.85 4.61 -3.73
C GLN A 26 -10.53 4.54 -4.49
N PRO A 27 -10.04 3.32 -4.81
CA PRO A 27 -8.82 3.15 -5.58
C PRO A 27 -8.99 3.54 -7.05
N SER A 28 -7.94 4.13 -7.60
CA SER A 28 -7.75 4.35 -9.03
C SER A 28 -6.86 3.26 -9.62
N VAL A 29 -7.14 2.84 -10.85
CA VAL A 29 -6.33 1.84 -11.57
C VAL A 29 -4.97 2.43 -11.91
N LEU A 30 -3.90 1.65 -11.70
CA LEU A 30 -2.55 2.01 -12.14
C LEU A 30 -2.42 1.82 -13.66
N ALA A 31 -1.70 2.73 -14.32
CA ALA A 31 -1.39 2.60 -15.74
C ALA A 31 -0.54 1.34 -16.05
N TYR A 32 0.27 0.89 -15.10
CA TYR A 32 1.09 -0.32 -15.19
C TYR A 32 1.03 -1.10 -13.89
N HIS A 33 0.90 -2.43 -13.98
CA HIS A 33 0.93 -3.30 -12.81
C HIS A 33 2.33 -3.34 -12.19
N ILE A 34 2.39 -3.35 -10.86
CA ILE A 34 3.66 -3.46 -10.12
C ILE A 34 3.75 -4.88 -9.57
N SER A 35 4.64 -5.70 -10.11
CA SER A 35 4.87 -7.06 -9.59
C SER A 35 5.42 -7.02 -8.16
N ILE A 36 4.90 -7.89 -7.31
CA ILE A 36 5.33 -8.03 -5.92
C ILE A 36 6.09 -9.34 -5.77
N TYR A 37 7.27 -9.27 -5.18
CA TYR A 37 8.10 -10.43 -4.88
C TYR A 37 8.30 -10.54 -3.37
N ASN A 38 8.37 -11.77 -2.89
CA ASN A 38 8.76 -12.07 -1.52
C ASN A 38 10.26 -11.79 -1.32
N ALA A 39 10.71 -11.80 -0.07
CA ALA A 39 12.12 -11.57 0.26
C ALA A 39 13.08 -12.60 -0.39
N ASP A 40 12.59 -13.81 -0.68
CA ASP A 40 13.34 -14.87 -1.38
C ASP A 40 13.32 -14.72 -2.92
N GLY A 41 12.68 -13.67 -3.45
CA GLY A 41 12.57 -13.39 -4.88
C GLY A 41 11.44 -14.13 -5.60
N SER A 42 10.70 -15.01 -4.93
CA SER A 42 9.51 -15.66 -5.51
C SER A 42 8.37 -14.66 -5.69
N LEU A 43 7.45 -14.94 -6.63
CA LEU A 43 6.28 -14.08 -6.83
C LEU A 43 5.37 -14.17 -5.60
N ASN A 44 4.96 -13.01 -5.08
CA ASN A 44 4.04 -12.96 -3.97
C ASN A 44 2.66 -13.51 -4.35
N ALA A 45 1.89 -14.01 -3.37
CA ALA A 45 0.55 -14.58 -3.59
C ALA A 45 -0.43 -13.61 -4.26
N ALA A 46 -0.32 -12.31 -3.96
CA ALA A 46 -1.13 -11.26 -4.60
C ALA A 46 -0.66 -10.93 -6.02
N ARG A 47 0.53 -11.40 -6.41
CA ARG A 47 1.21 -11.24 -7.72
C ARG A 47 1.60 -9.82 -8.06
N SER A 48 0.66 -8.89 -8.06
CA SER A 48 0.86 -7.52 -8.50
C SER A 48 -0.09 -6.52 -7.85
N ILE A 49 0.41 -5.31 -7.62
CA ILE A 49 -0.42 -4.14 -7.30
C ILE A 49 -0.97 -3.57 -8.61
N THR A 50 -2.27 -3.34 -8.64
CA THR A 50 -3.00 -2.86 -9.83
C THR A 50 -3.71 -1.53 -9.60
N HIS A 51 -3.74 -1.04 -8.36
CA HIS A 51 -4.46 0.16 -7.97
C HIS A 51 -3.65 1.02 -6.99
N PHE A 52 -3.96 2.30 -6.93
CA PHE A 52 -3.44 3.24 -5.93
C PHE A 52 -4.56 4.08 -5.33
N VAL A 53 -4.31 4.66 -4.16
CA VAL A 53 -5.22 5.59 -3.48
C VAL A 53 -4.38 6.76 -2.99
N ASN A 54 -4.84 7.99 -3.21
CA ASN A 54 -4.25 9.16 -2.56
C ASN A 54 -4.80 9.27 -1.14
N SER A 55 -3.94 9.24 -0.13
CA SER A 55 -4.35 9.23 1.28
C SER A 55 -3.59 10.27 2.10
N ILE A 56 -4.18 10.68 3.22
CA ILE A 56 -3.50 11.51 4.22
C ILE A 56 -3.12 10.62 5.39
N LEU A 57 -1.82 10.46 5.63
CA LEU A 57 -1.27 9.80 6.81
C LEU A 57 -1.08 10.84 7.92
N ARG A 58 -1.56 10.52 9.12
CA ARG A 58 -1.29 11.31 10.33
C ARG A 58 -0.65 10.42 11.37
N VAL A 59 0.53 10.80 11.85
CA VAL A 59 1.28 10.04 12.86
C VAL A 59 1.98 11.00 13.81
N ARG A 60 1.69 10.91 15.12
CA ARG A 60 2.34 11.69 16.18
C ARG A 60 2.45 13.20 15.87
N GLY A 61 1.40 13.79 15.31
CA GLY A 61 1.34 15.21 14.96
C GLY A 61 1.93 15.57 13.59
N HIS A 62 2.62 14.64 12.91
CA HIS A 62 3.03 14.79 11.51
C HIS A 62 1.87 14.43 10.57
N THR A 63 1.78 15.15 9.45
CA THR A 63 0.78 14.89 8.40
C THR A 63 1.45 14.87 7.04
N GLU A 64 1.18 13.83 6.26
CA GLU A 64 1.76 13.64 4.93
C GLU A 64 0.74 13.05 3.96
N THR A 65 0.85 13.43 2.69
CA THR A 65 0.07 12.82 1.62
C THR A 65 0.86 11.66 1.03
N ILE A 66 0.27 10.47 1.02
CA ILE A 66 0.87 9.22 0.53
C ILE A 66 0.02 8.56 -0.55
#